data_AF-A0A7U9XB67-F1
#
_entry.id   AF-A0A7U9XB67-F1
#
_cell.length_a   1.000
_cell.length_b   1.000
_cell.length_c   1.000
_cell.angle_alpha   90.00
_cell.angle_beta   90.00
_cell.angle_gamma   90.00
#
_symmetry.space_group_name_H-M   'P 1'
#
loop_
_entity.id
_entity.type
_entity.pdbx_description
1 polymer ?
#
loop_
_entity_poly.entity_id
_entity_poly.type
_entity_poly.pdbx_seq_one_letter_code
_entity_poly.pdbx_strand_id
1 'polypeptide(L)' 'MRLFTRQNTAEEDIYKRLSYSSERNALFQEIAKAKREIDNAYNNFQNASDPDLIDCYIYESNAAWKRYRFLLRQAKMN' A
#
# COMPACT_ATOMS: atom_id res chain seq x y z
N MET A 1 -0.70 7.94 -12.48
CA MET A 1 -2.07 8.07 -11.93
C MET A 1 -2.01 7.89 -10.42
N ARG A 2 -2.78 8.65 -9.63
CA ARG A 2 -2.83 8.48 -8.17
C ARG A 2 -4.00 7.55 -7.82
N LEU A 3 -3.75 6.26 -7.66
CA LEU A 3 -4.77 5.27 -7.24
C LEU A 3 -5.39 5.57 -5.87
N PHE A 4 -4.77 6.46 -5.10
CA PHE A 4 -5.18 6.88 -3.77
C PHE A 4 -5.84 8.28 -3.73
N THR A 5 -6.34 8.83 -4.85
CA THR A 5 -6.99 10.16 -4.87
C THR A 5 -8.32 10.24 -4.14
N ARG A 6 -8.91 9.11 -3.75
CA ARG A 6 -10.05 9.16 -2.84
C ARG A 6 -9.50 9.35 -1.44
N GLN A 7 -9.58 10.57 -0.93
CA GLN A 7 -9.38 10.92 0.48
C GLN A 7 -10.26 10.02 1.34
N ASN A 8 -9.73 8.86 1.73
CA ASN A 8 -10.30 8.05 2.78
C ASN A 8 -9.80 8.70 4.07
N THR A 9 -10.60 9.61 4.62
CA THR A 9 -10.29 10.37 5.85
C THR A 9 -9.76 9.47 6.97
N ALA A 10 -10.28 8.25 7.07
CA ALA A 10 -9.83 7.26 8.03
C ALA A 10 -8.38 6.76 7.80
N GLU A 11 -7.90 6.69 6.55
CA GLU A 11 -6.51 6.31 6.26
C GLU A 11 -5.56 7.47 6.57
N GLU A 12 -5.89 8.70 6.19
CA GLU A 12 -5.07 9.87 6.52
C GLU A 12 -4.94 10.08 8.03
N ASP A 13 -6.01 9.85 8.80
CA ASP A 13 -5.98 9.91 10.26
C ASP A 13 -5.08 8.84 10.88
N ILE A 14 -5.04 7.63 10.32
CA ILE A 14 -4.12 6.56 10.76
C ILE A 14 -2.68 6.98 10.47
N TYR A 15 -2.39 7.47 9.27
CA TYR A 15 -1.06 7.94 8.89
C TYR A 15 -0.57 9.05 9.82
N LYS A 16 -1.43 10.02 10.13
CA LYS A 16 -1.12 11.12 11.06
C LYS A 16 -0.89 10.60 12.48
N ARG A 17 -1.73 9.68 12.98
CA ARG A 17 -1.54 9.07 14.31
C ARG A 17 -0.25 8.25 14.41
N LEU A 18 0.12 7.53 13.36
CA LEU A 18 1.33 6.71 13.31
C LEU A 18 2.59 7.55 13.25
N SER A 19 2.57 8.70 12.56
CA SER A 19 3.75 9.57 12.40
C SER A 19 4.20 10.26 13.71
N TYR A 20 3.32 10.40 14.71
CA TYR A 20 3.65 11.02 16.00
C TYR A 20 4.09 10.01 17.08
N SER A 21 3.90 8.71 16.87
CA SER A 21 4.25 7.68 17.87
C SER A 21 5.56 6.98 17.48
N SER A 22 6.66 7.27 18.18
CA SER A 22 8.00 6.70 17.92
C SER A 22 8.02 5.17 17.97
N GLU A 23 7.13 4.54 18.76
CA GLU A 23 7.00 3.08 18.89
C GLU A 23 6.32 2.42 17.68
N ARG A 24 5.53 3.17 16.89
CA ARG A 24 4.83 2.64 15.70
C ARG A 24 5.53 2.96 14.39
N ASN A 25 6.80 3.37 14.47
CA ASN A 25 7.61 3.70 13.30
C ASN A 25 7.79 2.48 12.37
N ALA A 26 7.99 1.28 12.92
CA ALA A 26 8.10 0.05 12.13
C ALA A 26 6.81 -0.26 11.35
N LEU A 27 5.64 -0.19 12.00
CA LEU A 27 4.35 -0.42 11.35
C LEU A 27 4.08 0.61 10.26
N PHE A 28 4.39 1.88 10.52
CA PHE A 28 4.30 2.96 9.54
C PHE A 28 5.19 2.70 8.32
N GLN A 29 6.45 2.32 8.52
CA GLN A 29 7.38 1.99 7.45
C GLN A 29 6.88 0.83 6.60
N GLU A 30 6.32 -0.21 7.22
CA GLU A 30 5.75 -1.36 6.53
C GLU A 30 4.51 -0.98 5.70
N ILE A 31 3.63 -0.12 6.22
CA ILE A 31 2.48 0.40 5.47
C ILE A 31 2.96 1.23 4.28
N ALA A 32 3.94 2.11 4.48
CA ALA A 32 4.52 2.93 3.41
C ALA A 32 5.26 2.09 2.35
N LYS A 33 5.89 0.98 2.77
CA LYS A 33 6.51 0.00 1.86
C LYS A 33 5.46 -0.71 1.02
N ALA A 34 4.42 -1.27 1.64
CA ALA A 34 3.33 -1.93 0.92
C ALA A 34 2.65 -0.97 -0.09
N LYS A 35 2.48 0.29 0.27
CA LYS A 35 1.96 1.32 -0.66
C LYS A 35 2.86 1.53 -1.88
N ARG A 36 4.17 1.63 -1.67
CA ARG A 36 5.16 1.73 -2.78
C ARG A 36 5.17 0.47 -3.65
N GLU A 37 5.04 -0.72 -3.06
CA GLU A 37 4.94 -1.98 -3.81
C GLU A 37 3.71 -1.98 -4.73
N ILE A 38 2.55 -1.51 -4.25
CA ILE A 38 1.33 -1.36 -5.08
C ILE A 38 1.57 -0.38 -6.24
N ASP A 39 2.13 0.80 -5.95
CA ASP A 39 2.39 1.81 -6.98
C ASP A 39 3.39 1.31 -8.03
N ASN A 40 4.43 0.59 -7.61
CA ASN A 40 5.44 0.02 -8.50
C ASN A 40 4.84 -1.07 -9.39
N ALA A 41 4.12 -2.05 -8.81
CA ALA A 41 3.47 -3.11 -9.57
C ALA A 41 2.47 -2.53 -10.57
N TYR A 42 1.73 -1.49 -10.19
CA TYR A 42 0.82 -0.81 -11.10
C TYR A 42 1.55 -0.06 -12.23
N ASN A 43 2.63 0.65 -11.93
CA ASN A 43 3.44 1.32 -12.97
C ASN A 43 4.05 0.31 -13.94
N ASN A 44 4.53 -0.83 -13.43
CA ASN A 44 5.08 -1.88 -14.27
C ASN A 44 4.00 -2.54 -15.13
N PHE A 45 2.82 -2.80 -14.57
CA PHE A 45 1.65 -3.30 -15.29
C PHE A 45 1.26 -2.39 -16.46
N GLN A 46 1.24 -1.07 -16.26
CA GLN A 46 0.91 -0.10 -17.30
C GLN A 46 1.90 -0.09 -18.48
N ASN A 47 3.14 -0.51 -18.25
CA ASN A 47 4.20 -0.55 -19.27
C ASN A 47 4.46 -1.97 -19.79
N ALA A 48 3.80 -2.99 -19.25
CA ALA A 48 3.96 -4.37 -19.67
C ALA A 48 3.16 -4.65 -20.94
N SER A 49 3.78 -5.35 -21.89
CA SER A 49 3.11 -5.88 -23.10
C SER A 49 3.15 -7.40 -23.16
N ASP A 50 4.00 -8.02 -22.35
CA ASP A 50 4.10 -9.47 -22.22
C ASP A 50 2.95 -10.00 -21.34
N PRO A 51 2.13 -10.96 -21.82
CA PRO A 51 0.98 -11.48 -21.08
C PRO A 51 1.34 -12.10 -19.71
N ASP A 52 2.47 -12.80 -19.61
CA ASP A 52 2.88 -13.42 -18.35
C ASP A 52 3.30 -12.34 -17.34
N LEU A 53 4.00 -11.30 -17.78
CA LEU A 53 4.35 -10.15 -16.93
C LEU A 53 3.11 -9.38 -16.49
N ILE A 54 2.11 -9.22 -17.36
CA ILE A 54 0.83 -8.59 -17.01
C ILE A 54 0.18 -9.35 -15.86
N ASP A 55 0.08 -10.67 -15.95
CA ASP A 55 -0.45 -11.52 -14.88
C ASP A 55 0.39 -11.43 -13.60
N CYS A 56 1.72 -11.48 -13.72
CA CYS A 56 2.61 -11.30 -12.57
C CYS A 56 2.33 -9.99 -11.82
N TYR A 57 2.21 -8.85 -12.52
CA TYR A 57 1.96 -7.57 -11.88
C TYR A 57 0.54 -7.47 -11.28
N ILE A 58 -0.46 -8.14 -11.86
CA ILE A 58 -1.80 -8.25 -11.25
C ILE A 58 -1.70 -8.98 -9.90
N TYR A 59 -1.03 -10.13 -9.86
CA TYR A 59 -0.87 -10.89 -8.63
C TYR A 59 -0.03 -10.15 -7.59
N GLU A 60 1.06 -9.51 -8.00
CA GLU A 60 1.94 -8.71 -7.14
C GLU A 60 1.18 -7.54 -6.52
N SER A 61 0.45 -6.77 -7.33
CA SER A 61 -0.36 -5.64 -6.86
C SER A 61 -1.43 -6.10 -5.86
N ASN A 62 -2.12 -7.22 -6.14
CA ASN A 62 -3.12 -7.78 -5.23
C ASN A 62 -2.51 -8.27 -3.91
N ALA A 63 -1.32 -8.90 -3.96
CA ALA A 63 -0.61 -9.35 -2.76
C ALA A 63 -0.19 -8.15 -1.89
N ALA A 64 0.41 -7.13 -2.50
CA ALA A 64 0.82 -5.90 -1.81
C ALA A 64 -0.40 -5.17 -1.22
N TRP A 65 -1.53 -5.15 -1.92
CA TRP A 65 -2.76 -4.54 -1.41
C TRP A 65 -3.39 -5.30 -0.25
N LYS A 66 -3.40 -6.64 -0.27
CA LYS A 66 -3.83 -7.46 0.87
C LYS A 66 -2.95 -7.19 2.10
N ARG A 67 -1.63 -7.10 1.92
CA ARG A 67 -0.68 -6.73 2.97
C ARG A 67 -0.96 -5.32 3.51
N TYR A 68 -1.16 -4.32 2.65
CA TYR A 68 -1.52 -2.97 3.05
C TYR A 68 -2.80 -2.93 3.90
N ARG A 69 -3.87 -3.61 3.44
CA ARG A 69 -5.14 -3.73 4.18
C ARG A 69 -4.95 -4.35 5.56
N PHE A 70 -4.13 -5.40 5.66
CA PHE A 70 -3.83 -6.06 6.93
C PHE A 70 -3.10 -5.13 7.89
N LEU A 71 -2.05 -4.45 7.43
CA LEU A 71 -1.27 -3.53 8.26
C LEU A 71 -2.10 -2.33 8.73
N LEU A 72 -3.00 -1.80 7.89
CA LEU A 72 -3.94 -0.76 8.30
C LEU A 72 -4.90 -1.23 9.39
N ARG A 73 -5.35 -2.49 9.35
CA ARG A 73 -6.19 -3.05 10.43
C ARG A 73 -5.41 -3.16 11.74
N GLN A 74 -4.16 -3.64 11.68
CA GLN A 74 -3.29 -3.65 12.86
C GLN A 74 -3.06 -2.24 13.44
N ALA A 75 -2.87 -1.24 12.58
CA ALA A 75 -2.69 0.14 13.01
C ALA A 75 -3.95 0.76 13.65
N LYS A 76 -5.15 0.28 13.31
CA LYS A 76 -6.41 0.70 13.94
C LYS A 76 -6.64 0.05 15.30
N MET A 77 -6.16 -1.19 15.49
CA MET A 77 -6.35 -1.96 16.72
C MET A 77 -5.38 -1.55 17.84
N ASN A 78 -4.24 -0.92 17.49
CA ASN A 78 -3.27 -0.35 18.43
C ASN A 78 -3.49 1.17 18.66
#